data_AF-G0NVL0-F1
#
_entry.id   AF-G0NVL0-F1
#
_cell.length_a   1.000
_cell.length_b   1.000
_cell.length_c   1.000
_cell.angle_alpha   90.00
_cell.angle_beta   90.00
_cell.angle_gamma   90.00
#
_symmetry.space_group_name_H-M   'P 1'
#
loop_
_entity.id
_entity.type
_entity.pdbx_description
1 polymer ?
#
loop_
_entity_poly.entity_id
_entity_poly.type
_entity_poly.pdbx_seq_one_letter_code
_entity_poly.pdbx_strand_id
1 'polypeptide(L)'
;MRFEIGSNVVDFSNMASVKERLIRVQGFVQGMLEDVEMRRELCRAQILDADMEYGDALIGFMQEYIELCDQISEFKVELARLDTHMGNISKLELTYERMKRDLRNVEADFANMVEDSFNS
;
A
#
# COMPACT_ATOMS: atom_id res chain seq x y z
N MET A 1 -15.04 -1.43 12.70
CA MET A 1 -13.75 -0.80 13.08
C MET A 1 -13.08 -0.30 11.81
N ARG A 2 -13.12 1.02 11.53
CA ARG A 2 -12.41 1.63 10.38
C ARG A 2 -11.02 2.03 10.85
N PHE A 3 -9.98 1.48 10.23
CA PHE A 3 -8.60 1.92 10.44
C PHE A 3 -8.30 2.95 9.35
N GLU A 4 -8.24 4.23 9.70
CA GLU A 4 -7.81 5.27 8.77
C GLU A 4 -6.28 5.21 8.67
N ILE A 5 -5.78 4.88 7.48
CA ILE A 5 -4.35 4.83 7.22
C ILE A 5 -3.80 6.27 7.37
N GLY A 6 -3.03 6.50 8.42
CA GLY A 6 -2.54 7.84 8.84
C GLY A 6 -2.95 8.26 10.26
N SER A 7 -3.89 7.56 10.90
CA SER A 7 -4.38 7.88 12.26
C SER A 7 -3.69 7.10 13.38
N ASN A 8 -2.90 6.07 13.07
CA ASN A 8 -2.23 5.21 14.05
C ASN A 8 -0.72 5.25 13.83
N VAL A 9 0.02 5.59 14.89
CA VAL A 9 1.49 5.56 14.90
C VAL A 9 1.94 4.11 14.72
N VAL A 10 2.76 3.87 13.69
CA VAL A 10 3.43 2.57 13.48
C VAL A 10 4.74 2.59 14.25
N ASP A 11 4.98 1.57 15.06
CA ASP A 11 6.19 1.39 15.85
C ASP A 11 6.71 -0.05 15.76
N PHE A 12 7.85 -0.32 16.40
CA PHE A 12 8.52 -1.63 16.32
C PHE A 12 7.67 -2.79 16.85
N SER A 13 6.71 -2.54 17.74
CA SER A 13 5.88 -3.57 18.35
C SER A 13 4.74 -4.04 17.44
N ASN A 14 4.25 -3.16 16.55
CA ASN A 14 3.07 -3.42 15.72
C ASN A 14 3.37 -3.49 14.21
N MET A 15 4.59 -3.13 13.79
CA MET A 15 5.01 -3.00 12.40
C MET A 15 4.72 -4.23 11.53
N ALA A 16 5.03 -5.44 12.01
CA ALA A 16 4.82 -6.67 11.23
C ALA A 16 3.33 -6.92 10.92
N SER A 17 2.46 -6.71 11.91
CA SER A 17 1.00 -6.84 11.75
C SER A 17 0.44 -5.78 10.81
N VAL A 18 0.93 -4.53 10.92
CA VAL A 18 0.52 -3.44 10.03
C VAL A 18 0.94 -3.72 8.58
N LYS A 19 2.17 -4.22 8.37
CA LYS A 19 2.68 -4.62 7.05
C LYS A 19 1.81 -5.70 6.39
N GLU A 20 1.50 -6.76 7.13
CA GLU A 20 0.67 -7.85 6.63
C GLU A 20 -0.74 -7.36 6.24
N ARG A 21 -1.31 -6.47 7.06
CA ARG A 21 -2.61 -5.83 6.76
C ARG A 21 -2.53 -4.95 5.52
N LEU A 22 -1.48 -4.14 5.36
CA LEU A 22 -1.30 -3.30 4.17
C LEU A 22 -1.18 -4.14 2.90
N ILE A 23 -0.44 -5.24 2.92
CA ILE A 23 -0.34 -6.17 1.79
C ILE A 23 -1.72 -6.72 1.40
N ARG A 24 -2.54 -7.11 2.39
CA ARG A 24 -3.92 -7.56 2.11
C ARG A 24 -4.79 -6.48 1.50
N VAL A 25 -4.75 -5.27 2.05
CA VAL A 25 -5.54 -4.13 1.54
C VAL A 25 -5.07 -3.76 0.13
N GLN A 26 -3.77 -3.72 -0.11
CA GLN A 26 -3.21 -3.46 -1.42
C GLN A 26 -3.66 -4.50 -2.45
N GLY A 27 -3.60 -5.79 -2.12
CA GLY A 27 -4.11 -6.85 -2.99
C GLY A 27 -5.60 -6.72 -3.29
N PHE A 28 -6.40 -6.32 -2.30
CA PHE A 28 -7.83 -6.07 -2.49
C PHE A 28 -8.10 -4.87 -3.43
N VAL A 29 -7.42 -3.74 -3.21
CA VAL A 29 -7.57 -2.54 -4.06
C VAL A 29 -7.07 -2.81 -5.48
N GLN A 30 -5.99 -3.58 -5.63
CA GLN A 30 -5.49 -4.00 -6.94
C GLN A 30 -6.51 -4.85 -7.70
N GLY A 31 -7.16 -5.82 -7.03
CA GLY A 31 -8.22 -6.61 -7.64
C GLY A 31 -9.42 -5.76 -8.07
N MET A 32 -9.84 -4.79 -7.22
CA MET A 32 -10.90 -3.85 -7.60
C MET A 32 -10.54 -3.00 -8.82
N LEU A 33 -9.28 -2.54 -8.91
CA LEU A 33 -8.79 -1.79 -10.06
C LEU A 33 -8.86 -2.63 -11.35
N GLU A 34 -8.42 -3.89 -11.31
CA GLU A 34 -8.47 -4.80 -12.44
C GLU A 34 -9.92 -5.06 -12.92
N ASP A 35 -10.85 -5.25 -11.98
CA ASP A 35 -12.27 -5.41 -12.28
C ASP A 35 -12.86 -4.18 -12.96
N VAL A 36 -12.53 -2.98 -12.48
CA VAL A 36 -13.02 -1.72 -13.07
C VAL A 36 -12.36 -1.44 -14.42
N GLU A 37 -11.08 -1.76 -14.61
CA GLU A 37 -10.41 -1.67 -15.91
C GLU A 37 -11.06 -2.62 -16.94
N MET A 38 -11.40 -3.84 -16.54
CA MET A 38 -12.15 -4.77 -17.39
C MET A 38 -13.53 -4.22 -17.76
N ARG A 39 -14.28 -3.69 -16.79
CA ARG A 39 -15.59 -3.06 -17.05
C ARG A 39 -15.47 -1.87 -18.00
N ARG A 40 -14.41 -1.06 -17.87
CA ARG A 40 -14.15 0.06 -18.78
C ARG A 40 -13.96 -0.42 -20.22
N GLU A 41 -13.19 -1.49 -20.43
CA GLU A 41 -13.00 -2.03 -21.78
C GLU A 41 -14.29 -2.64 -22.37
N LEU A 42 -15.12 -3.28 -21.54
CA LEU A 42 -16.44 -3.75 -21.98
C LEU A 42 -17.35 -2.58 -22.36
N CYS A 43 -17.42 -1.55 -21.53
CA CYS A 43 -18.19 -0.34 -21.79
C CYS A 43 -17.70 0.36 -23.07
N ARG A 44 -16.37 0.44 -23.28
CA ARG A 44 -15.77 0.95 -24.50
C ARG A 44 -16.17 0.15 -25.74
N ALA A 45 -16.19 -1.17 -25.65
CA ALA A 45 -16.61 -2.04 -26.75
C ALA A 45 -18.09 -1.81 -27.10
N GLN A 46 -18.96 -1.66 -26.09
CA GLN A 46 -20.37 -1.32 -26.28
C GLN A 46 -20.55 0.04 -26.95
N ILE A 47 -19.74 1.04 -26.58
CA ILE A 47 -19.76 2.36 -27.23
C ILE A 47 -19.39 2.29 -28.72
N LEU A 48 -18.46 1.41 -29.07
CA LEU A 48 -17.96 1.23 -30.43
C LEU A 48 -18.81 0.28 -31.29
N ASP A 49 -19.85 -0.32 -30.71
CA ASP A 49 -20.74 -1.23 -31.43
C ASP A 49 -21.54 -0.46 -32.48
N ALA A 50 -21.42 -0.88 -33.74
CA ALA A 50 -22.00 -0.20 -34.90
C ALA A 50 -23.54 -0.31 -34.96
N ASP A 51 -24.12 -1.25 -34.20
CA ASP A 51 -25.56 -1.44 -34.09
C ASP A 51 -26.19 -0.64 -32.93
N MET A 52 -25.38 0.10 -32.16
CA MET A 52 -25.90 0.92 -31.06
C MET A 52 -26.64 2.15 -31.61
N GLU A 53 -27.95 2.23 -31.35
CA GLU A 53 -28.78 3.35 -31.76
C GLU A 53 -28.25 4.66 -31.15
N TYR A 54 -28.00 5.66 -32.01
CA TYR A 54 -27.62 7.00 -31.58
C TYR A 54 -28.74 7.62 -30.73
N GLY A 55 -28.47 7.86 -29.45
CA GLY A 55 -29.46 8.40 -28.50
C GLY A 55 -29.05 8.26 -27.04
N ASP A 56 -30.04 8.18 -26.15
CA ASP A 56 -29.85 8.17 -24.69
C ASP A 56 -29.00 6.98 -24.20
N ALA A 57 -29.03 5.84 -24.91
CA ALA A 57 -28.22 4.66 -24.57
C ALA A 57 -26.72 4.90 -24.75
N LEU A 58 -26.31 5.45 -25.90
CA LEU A 58 -24.92 5.83 -26.16
C LEU A 58 -24.44 6.88 -25.13
N ILE A 59 -25.28 7.87 -24.83
CA ILE A 59 -24.97 8.88 -23.81
C ILE A 59 -24.77 8.23 -22.44
N GLY A 60 -25.64 7.29 -22.05
CA GLY A 60 -25.52 6.53 -20.81
C GLY A 60 -24.21 5.75 -20.71
N PHE A 61 -23.83 5.02 -21.77
CA PHE A 61 -22.55 4.30 -21.78
C PHE A 61 -21.34 5.24 -21.75
N MET A 62 -21.38 6.37 -22.45
CA MET A 62 -20.31 7.37 -22.38
C MET A 62 -20.16 7.96 -20.97
N GLN A 63 -21.27 8.18 -20.26
CA GLN A 63 -21.25 8.61 -18.87
C GLN A 63 -20.66 7.53 -17.95
N GLU A 64 -21.11 6.28 -18.07
CA GLU A 64 -20.53 5.16 -17.32
C GLU A 64 -19.02 5.03 -17.58
N TYR A 65 -18.58 5.17 -18.83
CA TYR A 65 -17.16 5.12 -19.19
C TYR A 65 -16.34 6.20 -18.46
N ILE A 66 -16.87 7.43 -18.35
CA ILE A 66 -16.21 8.52 -17.62
C ILE A 66 -16.12 8.20 -16.14
N GLU A 67 -17.22 7.74 -15.53
CA GLU A 67 -17.23 7.35 -14.12
C GLU A 67 -16.24 6.22 -13.82
N LEU A 68 -16.13 5.23 -14.70
CA LEU A 68 -15.14 4.16 -14.59
C LEU A 68 -13.70 4.71 -14.69
N CYS A 69 -13.44 5.70 -15.55
CA CYS A 69 -12.12 6.35 -15.63
C CYS A 69 -11.76 7.11 -14.35
N ASP A 70 -12.74 7.78 -13.73
CA ASP A 70 -12.54 8.48 -12.46
C ASP A 70 -12.24 7.47 -11.34
N GLN A 71 -13.02 6.39 -11.22
CA GLN A 71 -12.78 5.32 -10.26
C GLN A 71 -11.39 4.67 -10.41
N ILE A 72 -10.96 4.40 -11.65
CA ILE A 72 -9.61 3.89 -11.94
C ILE A 72 -8.54 4.85 -11.44
N SER A 73 -8.75 6.15 -11.63
CA SER A 73 -7.79 7.18 -11.20
C SER A 73 -7.71 7.23 -9.67
N GLU A 74 -8.85 7.14 -8.98
CA GLU A 74 -8.91 7.07 -7.52
C GLU A 74 -8.19 5.84 -6.95
N PHE A 75 -8.42 4.65 -7.53
CA PHE A 75 -7.73 3.43 -7.10
C PHE A 75 -6.22 3.51 -7.33
N LYS A 76 -5.76 4.11 -8.43
CA LYS A 76 -4.33 4.32 -8.69
C LYS A 76 -3.69 5.24 -7.65
N VAL A 77 -4.39 6.30 -7.24
CA VAL A 77 -3.93 7.20 -6.17
C VAL A 77 -3.86 6.45 -4.83
N GLU A 78 -4.86 5.65 -4.50
CA GLU A 78 -4.87 4.88 -3.25
C GLU A 78 -3.75 3.83 -3.21
N LEU A 79 -3.51 3.12 -4.32
CA LEU A 79 -2.37 2.19 -4.42
C LEU A 79 -1.03 2.89 -4.22
N ALA A 80 -0.82 4.07 -4.84
CA ALA A 80 0.40 4.85 -4.64
C ALA A 80 0.59 5.31 -3.18
N ARG A 81 -0.52 5.61 -2.49
CA ARG A 81 -0.51 5.92 -1.05
C ARG A 81 -0.12 4.70 -0.23
N LEU A 82 -0.68 3.52 -0.52
CA LEU A 82 -0.33 2.26 0.15
C LEU A 82 1.15 1.92 -0.06
N ASP A 83 1.70 2.10 -1.27
CA ASP A 83 3.12 1.93 -1.56
C ASP A 83 4.00 2.86 -0.73
N THR A 84 3.58 4.12 -0.57
CA THR A 84 4.28 5.08 0.29
C THR A 84 4.30 4.63 1.74
N HIS A 85 3.17 4.12 2.26
CA HIS A 85 3.11 3.56 3.61
C HIS A 85 4.01 2.34 3.76
N MET A 86 4.05 1.46 2.75
CA MET A 86 4.96 0.34 2.78
C MET A 86 6.44 0.76 2.75
N GLY A 87 6.80 1.75 1.93
CA GLY A 87 8.14 2.32 1.92
C GLY A 87 8.57 2.85 3.29
N ASN A 88 7.65 3.49 4.04
CA ASN A 88 7.93 3.97 5.39
C ASN A 88 8.12 2.84 6.39
N ILE A 89 7.34 1.77 6.30
CA ILE A 89 7.52 0.57 7.13
C ILE A 89 8.89 -0.07 6.87
N SER A 90 9.29 -0.22 5.62
CA SER A 90 10.61 -0.77 5.28
C SER A 90 11.76 0.06 5.86
N LYS A 91 11.62 1.39 5.92
CA LYS A 91 12.61 2.27 6.58
C LYS A 91 12.66 2.04 8.10
N LEU A 92 11.50 1.82 8.74
CA LEU A 92 11.43 1.48 10.15
C LEU A 92 12.10 0.12 10.42
N GLU A 93 11.87 -0.90 9.57
CA GLU A 93 12.53 -2.21 9.66
C GLU A 93 14.06 -2.08 9.62
N LEU A 94 14.60 -1.32 8.67
CA LEU A 94 16.04 -1.07 8.56
C LEU A 94 16.61 -0.35 9.79
N THR A 95 15.86 0.62 10.31
CA THR A 95 16.25 1.40 11.50
C THR A 95 16.29 0.49 12.73
N TYR A 96 15.29 -0.37 12.90
CA TYR A 96 15.22 -1.35 13.98
C TYR A 96 16.43 -2.30 13.97
N GLU A 97 16.74 -2.88 12.81
CA GLU A 97 17.87 -3.82 12.69
C GLU A 97 19.22 -3.14 12.92
N ARG A 98 19.36 -1.87 12.52
CA ARG A 98 20.55 -1.07 12.83
C ARG A 98 20.68 -0.84 14.34
N MET A 99 19.62 -0.38 15.00
CA MET A 99 19.62 -0.16 16.45
C MET A 99 19.95 -1.44 17.23
N LYS A 100 19.39 -2.57 16.80
CA LYS A 100 19.66 -3.89 17.41
C LYS A 100 21.14 -4.30 17.28
N ARG A 101 21.77 -4.02 16.14
CA ARG A 101 23.21 -4.24 15.94
C ARG A 101 24.04 -3.33 16.84
N ASP A 102 23.72 -2.04 16.84
CA ASP A 102 24.47 -1.04 17.62
C ASP A 102 24.36 -1.34 19.12
N LEU A 103 23.18 -1.76 19.60
CA LEU A 103 22.99 -2.20 20.98
C LEU A 103 23.90 -3.40 21.34
N ARG A 104 23.96 -4.42 20.48
CA ARG A 104 24.83 -5.60 20.70
C ARG A 104 26.31 -5.22 20.74
N ASN A 105 26.73 -4.27 19.91
CA ASN A 105 28.11 -3.78 19.95
C ASN A 105 28.41 -3.08 21.27
N VAL A 106 27.50 -2.21 21.74
CA VAL A 106 27.63 -1.55 23.04
C VAL A 106 27.64 -2.55 24.19
N GLU A 107 26.78 -3.57 24.14
CA GLU A 107 26.77 -4.66 25.14
C GLU A 107 28.09 -5.43 25.16
N ALA A 108 28.69 -5.71 24.00
CA ALA A 108 29.98 -6.38 23.89
C ALA A 108 31.14 -5.51 24.38
N ASP A 109 31.17 -4.23 23.99
CA ASP A 109 32.18 -3.27 24.44
C ASP A 109 32.13 -3.12 25.97
N PHE A 110 30.92 -3.05 26.54
CA PHE A 110 30.73 -3.01 27.99
C PHE A 110 31.23 -4.29 28.67
N ALA A 111 30.92 -5.47 28.13
CA ALA A 111 31.40 -6.74 28.67
C ALA A 111 32.94 -6.82 28.68
N ASN A 112 33.60 -6.41 27.59
CA ASN A 112 35.06 -6.38 27.49
C ASN A 112 35.67 -5.41 28.52
N MET A 113 35.11 -4.20 28.66
CA MET A 113 35.57 -3.24 29.67
C MET A 113 35.45 -3.77 31.09
N VAL A 114 34.38 -4.51 31.39
CA VAL A 114 34.19 -5.15 32.69
C VAL A 114 35.23 -6.25 32.90
N GLU A 115 35.46 -7.13 31.93
CA GLU A 115 36.50 -8.16 32.02
C GLU A 115 37.91 -7.57 32.22
N ASP A 116 38.27 -6.53 31.47
CA ASP A 116 39.56 -5.84 31.59
C ASP A 116 39.75 -5.21 32.99
N SER A 117 38.66 -4.75 33.61
CA SER A 117 38.70 -4.17 34.97
C SER A 117 38.88 -5.21 36.08
N PHE A 118 38.53 -6.48 35.83
CA PHE A 118 38.75 -7.59 36.76
C PHE A 118 40.11 -8.29 36.55
N ASN A 119 40.72 -8.11 35.38
CA ASN A 119 42.01 -8.71 35.02
C ASN A 119 43.21 -7.75 35.19
N SER A 120 42.98 -6.50 35.60
CA SER A 120 43.99 -5.48 35.95
C SER A 120 44.12 -5.32 37.47
#